data_AF-A0AAE2CA70-F1
#
_entry.id   AF-A0AAE2CA70-F1
#
_cell.length_a   1.000
_cell.length_b   1.000
_cell.length_c   1.000
_cell.angle_alpha   90.00
_cell.angle_beta   90.00
_cell.angle_gamma   90.00
#
_symmetry.space_group_name_H-M   'P 1'
#
loop_
_entity.id
_entity.type
_entity.pdbx_description
1 polymer ?
#
loop_
_entity_poly.entity_id
_entity_poly.type
_entity_poly.pdbx_seq_one_letter_code
_entity_poly.pdbx_strand_id
1 'polypeptide(L)'
;IRNEKLSSQSIQLGCPRSDMSLGAIREQLADLELRIILDNSLVEWKELGEEGTKGNEWEDRKVGRRKDFLVRCMELAKHFLRTNIEPEWMVLCLLPVLSPKLRPIIQIDG
;
A
#
# COMPACT_ATOMS: atom_id res chain seq x y z
N ILE A 1 -7.26 37.23 -26.82
CA ILE A 1 -5.88 37.24 -26.26
C ILE A 1 -5.98 36.94 -24.76
N ARG A 2 -5.46 35.76 -24.36
CA ARG A 2 -5.00 35.28 -23.02
C ARG A 2 -6.08 35.12 -21.92
N ASN A 3 -6.63 33.92 -21.73
CA ASN A 3 -6.14 32.76 -20.94
C ASN A 3 -6.33 32.88 -19.41
N GLU A 4 -7.37 32.16 -18.95
CA GLU A 4 -7.33 31.15 -17.89
C GLU A 4 -6.39 31.38 -16.71
N LYS A 5 -6.95 31.86 -15.60
CA LYS A 5 -6.51 31.45 -14.26
C LYS A 5 -7.59 30.58 -13.63
N LEU A 6 -7.50 29.28 -13.91
CA LEU A 6 -8.07 28.26 -13.02
C LEU A 6 -7.26 28.32 -11.73
N SER A 7 -7.74 29.11 -10.76
CA SER A 7 -7.24 29.09 -9.40
C SER A 7 -7.69 27.77 -8.78
N SER A 8 -6.91 26.72 -8.99
CA SER A 8 -7.07 25.43 -8.31
C SER A 8 -7.03 25.67 -6.81
N GLN A 9 -8.20 25.69 -6.17
CA GLN A 9 -8.33 25.71 -4.72
C GLN A 9 -7.93 24.33 -4.21
N SER A 10 -6.64 24.14 -3.96
CA SER A 10 -6.12 23.02 -3.21
C SER A 10 -6.55 23.21 -1.75
N ILE A 11 -7.52 22.44 -1.26
CA ILE A 11 -7.85 22.40 0.16
C ILE A 11 -6.71 21.66 0.86
N GLN A 12 -5.78 22.38 1.48
CA GLN A 12 -4.79 21.79 2.38
C GLN A 12 -5.51 21.44 3.69
N LEU A 13 -5.88 20.17 3.84
CA LEU A 13 -6.27 19.61 5.13
C LEU A 13 -5.02 19.49 6.02
N GLY A 14 -4.73 20.52 6.80
CA GLY A 14 -3.69 20.48 7.83
C GLY A 14 -4.19 19.72 9.06
N CYS A 15 -3.64 18.53 9.32
CA CYS A 15 -3.93 17.77 10.53
C CYS A 15 -2.94 18.15 11.65
N PRO A 16 -3.41 18.60 12.83
CA PRO A 16 -2.57 18.82 13.99
C PRO A 16 -2.31 17.47 14.66
N ARG A 17 -1.02 17.13 14.80
CA ARG A 17 -0.42 15.86 15.29
C ARG A 17 -0.22 14.81 14.18
N SER A 18 1.05 14.64 13.82
CA SER A 18 1.52 13.82 12.71
C SER A 18 1.47 12.32 12.98
N ASP A 19 1.23 11.88 14.22
CA ASP A 19 1.41 10.50 14.70
C ASP A 19 0.18 9.58 14.54
N MET A 20 -1.02 10.11 14.35
CA MET A 20 -2.27 9.31 14.33
C MET A 20 -3.07 9.35 13.02
N SER A 21 -2.56 10.04 11.99
CA SER A 21 -3.29 10.18 10.72
C SER A 21 -2.71 9.33 9.60
N LEU A 22 -3.40 9.29 8.47
CA LEU A 22 -2.91 8.72 7.21
C LEU A 22 -1.55 9.30 6.78
N GLY A 23 -1.21 10.52 7.23
CA GLY A 23 0.11 11.11 7.03
C GLY A 23 1.25 10.32 7.69
N ALA A 24 1.01 9.75 8.88
CA ALA A 24 1.99 8.92 9.59
C ALA A 24 2.31 7.65 8.80
N ILE A 25 1.27 7.04 8.19
CA ILE A 25 1.44 5.85 7.34
C ILE A 25 2.28 6.20 6.13
N ARG A 26 2.07 7.37 5.52
CA ARG A 26 2.89 7.80 4.38
C ARG A 26 4.36 7.98 4.76
N GLU A 27 4.64 8.57 5.92
CA GLU A 27 5.99 8.73 6.45
C GLU A 27 6.66 7.37 6.68
N GLN A 28 5.97 6.43 7.33
CA GLN A 28 6.48 5.07 7.51
C GLN A 28 6.72 4.32 6.19
N LEU A 29 5.87 4.54 5.17
CA LEU A 29 6.06 3.94 3.86
C LEU A 29 7.23 4.59 3.11
N ALA A 30 7.48 5.88 3.30
CA ALA A 30 8.62 6.58 2.69
C ALA A 30 9.96 6.11 3.28
N ASP A 31 9.99 5.79 4.58
CA ASP A 31 11.19 5.27 5.25
C ASP A 31 11.38 3.75 5.09
N LEU A 32 10.53 3.09 4.28
CA LEU A 32 10.48 1.63 4.20
C LEU A 32 11.59 1.04 3.31
N GLU A 33 12.55 0.36 3.90
CA GLU A 33 13.59 -0.36 3.15
C GLU A 33 13.13 -1.73 2.63
N LEU A 34 12.54 -1.74 1.43
CA LEU A 34 11.97 -2.94 0.79
C LEU A 34 12.95 -4.13 0.67
N ARG A 35 14.25 -3.86 0.47
CA ARG A 35 15.29 -4.90 0.35
C ARG A 35 15.49 -5.65 1.67
N ILE A 36 15.52 -4.92 2.78
CA ILE A 36 15.66 -5.50 4.13
C ILE A 36 14.46 -6.38 4.45
N ILE A 37 13.25 -5.92 4.11
CA ILE A 37 12.02 -6.70 4.32
C ILE A 37 12.07 -8.01 3.53
N LEU A 38 12.55 -7.96 2.29
CA LEU A 38 12.68 -9.14 1.45
C LEU A 38 13.66 -10.15 2.05
N ASP A 39 14.84 -9.68 2.46
CA ASP A 39 15.90 -10.53 3.02
C ASP A 39 15.44 -11.16 4.34
N ASN A 40 14.85 -10.37 5.24
CA ASN A 40 14.32 -10.86 6.52
C ASN A 40 13.18 -11.87 6.30
N SER A 41 12.25 -11.58 5.40
CA SER A 41 11.13 -12.48 5.10
C SER A 41 11.60 -13.79 4.48
N LEU A 42 12.66 -13.76 3.67
CA LEU A 42 13.25 -14.95 3.06
C LEU A 42 13.89 -15.86 4.11
N VAL A 43 14.62 -15.27 5.06
CA VAL A 43 15.23 -16.01 6.19
C VAL A 43 14.14 -16.65 7.04
N GLU A 44 13.16 -15.86 7.48
CA GLU A 44 12.05 -16.36 8.31
C GLU A 44 11.28 -17.49 7.61
N TRP A 45 11.01 -17.37 6.30
CA TRP A 45 10.31 -18.40 5.55
C TRP A 45 11.07 -19.73 5.48
N LYS A 46 12.42 -19.68 5.40
CA LYS A 46 13.28 -20.87 5.41
C LYS A 46 13.29 -21.55 6.76
N GLU A 47 13.41 -20.78 7.86
CA GLU A 47 13.39 -21.30 9.22
C GLU A 47 12.08 -22.06 9.52
N LEU A 48 10.94 -21.52 9.07
CA LEU A 48 9.63 -22.18 9.15
C LEU A 48 9.50 -23.42 8.25
N GLY A 49 10.45 -23.69 7.36
CA GLY A 49 10.53 -24.92 6.56
C GLY A 49 11.33 -26.03 7.21
N GLU A 50 12.32 -25.67 8.01
CA GLU A 50 13.17 -26.62 8.72
C GLU A 50 12.48 -27.19 9.96
N GLU A 51 11.49 -26.48 10.52
CA GLU A 51 10.82 -26.84 11.77
C GLU A 51 9.91 -28.10 11.70
N GLY A 52 9.64 -28.64 10.51
CA GLY A 52 8.87 -29.88 10.32
C GLY A 52 7.41 -29.82 10.81
N THR A 53 6.63 -30.88 10.59
CA THR A 53 5.29 -31.00 11.24
C THR A 53 5.49 -31.43 12.68
N LYS A 54 5.16 -30.57 13.64
CA LYS A 54 5.33 -30.87 15.07
C LYS A 54 4.31 -31.88 15.61
N GLY A 55 3.42 -32.38 14.75
CA GLY A 55 2.38 -33.35 15.10
C GLY A 55 1.16 -32.72 15.77
N ASN A 56 1.10 -31.39 15.82
CA ASN A 56 -0.01 -30.60 16.34
C ASN A 56 -0.66 -29.80 15.19
N GLU A 57 -1.79 -30.30 14.67
CA GLU A 57 -2.47 -29.72 13.50
C GLU A 57 -2.68 -28.21 13.58
N TRP A 58 -2.93 -27.68 14.79
CA TRP A 58 -3.11 -26.25 15.00
C TRP A 58 -1.83 -25.42 14.77
N GLU A 59 -0.68 -25.86 15.27
CA GLU A 59 0.58 -25.12 15.05
C GLU A 59 1.05 -25.29 13.62
N ASP A 60 0.92 -26.49 13.04
CA ASP A 60 1.22 -26.72 11.62
C ASP A 60 0.38 -25.79 10.73
N ARG A 61 -0.91 -25.60 11.05
CA ARG A 61 -1.78 -24.62 10.35
C ARG A 61 -1.37 -23.17 10.59
N LYS A 62 -0.83 -22.84 11.76
CA LYS A 62 -0.33 -21.49 12.08
C LYS A 62 0.94 -21.19 11.30
N VAL A 63 1.86 -22.14 11.23
CA VAL A 63 3.10 -22.07 10.44
C VAL A 63 2.76 -21.92 8.95
N GLY A 64 1.85 -22.74 8.43
CA GLY A 64 1.38 -22.63 7.03
C GLY A 64 0.86 -21.23 6.71
N ARG A 65 -0.03 -20.68 7.56
CA ARG A 65 -0.54 -19.31 7.40
C ARG A 65 0.55 -18.25 7.42
N ARG A 66 1.58 -18.41 8.27
CA ARG A 66 2.71 -17.48 8.35
C ARG A 66 3.56 -17.53 7.09
N LYS A 67 3.83 -18.73 6.55
CA LYS A 67 4.57 -18.90 5.30
C LYS A 67 3.83 -18.28 4.12
N ASP A 68 2.53 -18.50 4.00
CA ASP A 68 1.71 -17.90 2.94
C ASP A 68 1.71 -16.36 3.04
N PHE A 69 1.69 -15.82 4.26
CA PHE A 69 1.81 -14.38 4.49
C PHE A 69 3.15 -13.83 3.99
N LEU A 70 4.26 -14.48 4.36
CA LEU A 70 5.60 -14.07 3.93
C LEU A 70 5.74 -14.13 2.40
N VAL A 71 5.20 -15.16 1.74
CA VAL A 71 5.20 -15.25 0.27
C VAL A 71 4.50 -14.03 -0.35
N ARG A 72 3.30 -13.68 0.10
CA ARG A 72 2.56 -12.51 -0.39
C ARG A 72 3.31 -11.19 -0.15
N CYS A 73 3.92 -11.03 1.02
CA CYS A 73 4.72 -9.84 1.34
C CYS A 73 5.96 -9.72 0.44
N MET A 74 6.68 -10.83 0.23
CA MET A 74 7.85 -10.85 -0.65
C MET A 74 7.47 -10.59 -2.11
N GLU A 75 6.36 -11.13 -2.59
CA GLU A 75 5.84 -10.85 -3.94
C GLU A 75 5.52 -9.37 -4.13
N LEU A 76 4.85 -8.76 -3.16
CA LEU A 76 4.53 -7.33 -3.17
C LEU A 76 5.81 -6.47 -3.15
N ALA A 77 6.76 -6.77 -2.27
CA ALA A 77 8.04 -6.05 -2.19
C ALA A 77 8.86 -6.18 -3.49
N LYS A 78 8.92 -7.38 -4.07
CA LYS A 78 9.55 -7.61 -5.39
C LYS A 78 8.88 -6.80 -6.48
N HIS A 79 7.55 -6.68 -6.45
CA HIS A 79 6.83 -5.90 -7.44
C HIS A 79 7.21 -4.42 -7.36
N PHE A 80 7.22 -3.81 -6.17
CA PHE A 80 7.66 -2.42 -5.99
C PHE A 80 9.07 -2.17 -6.52
N LEU A 81 10.03 -3.05 -6.18
CA LEU A 81 11.42 -2.94 -6.66
C LEU A 81 11.54 -3.08 -8.19
N ARG A 82 10.68 -3.88 -8.83
CA ARG A 82 10.72 -4.11 -10.29
C ARG A 82 10.08 -2.98 -11.08
N THR A 83 9.01 -2.39 -10.56
CA THR A 83 8.23 -1.36 -11.27
C THR A 83 8.67 0.06 -10.92
N ASN A 84 9.60 0.22 -9.97
CA ASN A 84 10.05 1.51 -9.46
C ASN A 84 8.87 2.37 -8.96
N ILE A 85 7.89 1.70 -8.34
CA ILE A 85 6.75 2.33 -7.68
C ILE A 85 7.11 2.45 -6.20
N GLU A 86 7.07 3.66 -5.68
CA GLU A 86 7.31 3.92 -4.27
C GLU A 86 6.06 3.59 -3.44
N PRO A 87 6.19 2.90 -2.29
CA PRO A 87 5.06 2.48 -1.46
C PRO A 87 4.28 3.67 -0.88
N GLU A 88 4.92 4.81 -0.65
CA GLU A 88 4.25 6.03 -0.19
C GLU A 88 3.17 6.54 -1.17
N TRP A 89 3.25 6.19 -2.46
CA TRP A 89 2.27 6.61 -3.46
C TRP A 89 0.90 5.94 -3.30
N MET A 90 0.81 4.88 -2.49
CA MET A 90 -0.48 4.30 -2.08
C MET A 90 -1.31 5.29 -1.24
N VAL A 91 -0.66 6.26 -0.59
CA VAL A 91 -1.30 7.28 0.22
C VAL A 91 -1.46 8.58 -0.58
N LEU A 92 -2.66 8.80 -1.09
CA LEU A 92 -2.98 9.98 -1.90
C LEU A 92 -3.14 11.23 -1.03
N CYS A 93 -2.41 12.30 -1.38
CA CYS A 93 -2.62 13.64 -0.82
C CYS A 93 -3.67 14.44 -1.62
N LEU A 94 -3.86 14.08 -2.89
CA LEU A 94 -4.81 14.69 -3.80
C LEU A 94 -5.56 13.60 -4.56
N LEU A 95 -6.89 13.62 -4.52
CA LEU A 95 -7.72 12.69 -5.28
C LEU A 95 -8.11 13.32 -6.63
N PRO A 96 -7.68 12.76 -7.78
CA PRO A 96 -8.09 13.27 -9.07
C PRO A 96 -9.58 13.02 -9.31
N VAL A 97 -10.28 14.04 -9.80
CA VAL A 97 -11.70 13.97 -10.16
C VAL A 97 -11.80 13.80 -11.68
N LEU A 98 -12.39 12.70 -12.14
CA LEU A 98 -12.76 12.52 -13.56
C LEU A 98 -13.70 13.63 -14.03
N SER A 99 -13.43 14.14 -15.24
CA SER A 99 -14.16 15.23 -15.88
C SER A 99 -15.66 14.92 -16.08
N PRO A 100 -16.55 15.93 -16.02
CA PRO A 100 -18.00 15.75 -16.16
C PRO A 100 -18.43 15.06 -17.46
N LYS A 101 -17.67 15.21 -18.55
CA LYS A 101 -17.92 14.52 -19.83
C LYS A 101 -17.88 12.99 -19.72
N LEU A 102 -17.08 12.46 -18.79
CA LEU A 102 -16.96 11.03 -18.50
C LEU A 102 -17.89 10.57 -17.37
N ARG A 103 -18.51 11.52 -16.66
CA ARG A 103 -19.52 11.27 -15.63
C ARG A 103 -20.80 12.06 -15.96
N PRO A 104 -21.49 11.70 -17.06
CA PRO A 104 -22.73 12.38 -17.43
C PRO A 104 -23.82 12.08 -16.40
N ILE A 105 -24.52 13.13 -15.98
CA ILE A 105 -25.75 13.00 -15.20
C ILE A 105 -26.89 12.88 -16.20
N ILE A 106 -27.58 11.75 -16.20
CA ILE A 106 -28.70 11.49 -17.10
C ILE A 106 -30.00 11.70 -16.32
N GLN A 107 -30.86 12.58 -16.81
CA GLN A 107 -32.24 12.65 -16.35
C GLN A 107 -33.01 11.50 -17.01
N ILE A 108 -33.68 10.69 -16.20
CA ILE A 108 -34.56 9.62 -16.68
C ILE A 108 -35.99 10.14 -16.52
N ASP A 109 -36.70 10.26 -17.64
CA ASP A 109 -38.11 10.63 -17.63
C ASP A 109 -38.94 9.47 -17.03
N GLY A 110 -39.89 9.82 -16.16
CA GLY A 110 -40.76 8.89 -15.44
C GLY A 110 -41.99 8.44 -16.22
#